data_AF-A0A7T1HXC2-F1
#
_entry.id   AF-A0A7T1HXC2-F1
#
_cell.length_a   1.000
_cell.length_b   1.000
_cell.length_c   1.000
_cell.angle_alpha   90.00
_cell.angle_beta   90.00
_cell.angle_gamma   90.00
#
_symmetry.space_group_name_H-M   'P 1'
#
loop_
_entity.id
_entity.type
_entity.pdbx_description
1 polymer ?
#
loop_
_entity_poly.entity_id
_entity_poly.type
_entity_poly.pdbx_seq_one_letter_code
_entity_poly.pdbx_strand_id
1 'polypeptide(L)'
;MEEPLAIPASISYRQLQNLAQSAPADATPISASSDSEMANLDNALEAWSRASQQLLQTLQQAGPAVAEGRGPRQLMALGALQAHVAMGLQALASSRRPQG
;
A
#
# COMPACT_ATOMS: atom_id res chain seq x y z
N MET A 1 -42.12 -33.39 2.26
CA MET A 1 -42.12 -33.66 3.71
C MET A 1 -40.79 -33.15 4.20
N GLU A 2 -40.76 -31.95 4.76
CA GLU A 2 -39.54 -31.33 5.27
C GLU A 2 -39.26 -31.90 6.67
N GLU A 3 -38.09 -32.49 6.83
CA GLU A 3 -37.61 -33.07 8.09
C GLU A 3 -37.18 -31.91 9.01
N PRO A 4 -37.76 -31.77 10.21
CA PRO A 4 -37.40 -30.66 11.10
C PRO A 4 -35.94 -30.82 11.54
N LEU A 5 -35.16 -29.74 11.38
CA LEU A 5 -33.81 -29.62 11.94
C LEU A 5 -33.85 -29.98 13.43
N ALA A 6 -33.43 -31.20 13.76
CA ALA A 6 -33.41 -31.71 15.11
C ALA A 6 -32.27 -31.02 15.88
N ILE A 7 -32.57 -29.86 16.47
CA ILE A 7 -31.66 -29.18 17.39
C ILE A 7 -31.65 -29.99 18.69
N PRO A 8 -30.53 -30.66 19.04
CA PRO A 8 -30.49 -31.48 20.24
C PRO A 8 -30.54 -30.58 21.49
N ALA A 9 -31.39 -30.96 22.46
CA ALA A 9 -31.55 -30.22 23.72
C ALA A 9 -30.28 -30.20 24.60
N SER A 10 -29.33 -31.09 24.34
CA SER A 10 -28.02 -31.12 25.00
C SER A 10 -27.01 -31.88 24.13
N ILE A 11 -25.76 -31.44 24.14
CA ILE A 11 -24.65 -32.08 23.43
C ILE A 11 -23.66 -32.60 24.47
N SER A 12 -23.24 -33.86 24.37
CA SER A 12 -22.19 -34.37 25.25
C SER A 12 -20.83 -33.77 24.88
N TYR A 13 -19.91 -33.69 25.85
CA TYR A 13 -18.56 -33.17 25.63
C TYR A 13 -17.84 -33.87 24.45
N ARG A 14 -17.98 -35.20 24.33
CA ARG A 14 -17.39 -35.97 23.23
C ARG A 14 -18.00 -35.60 21.87
N GLN A 15 -19.31 -35.37 21.81
CA GLN A 15 -19.99 -34.97 20.57
C GLN A 15 -19.61 -33.55 20.16
N LEU A 16 -19.47 -32.63 21.12
CA LEU A 16 -18.99 -31.28 20.85
C LEU A 16 -17.54 -31.32 20.33
N GLN A 17 -16.68 -32.14 20.92
CA GLN A 17 -15.31 -32.30 20.46
C GLN A 17 -15.24 -32.88 19.03
N ASN A 18 -16.10 -33.85 18.69
CA ASN A 18 -16.21 -34.38 17.33
C ASN A 18 -16.74 -33.34 16.33
N LEU A 19 -17.71 -32.51 16.72
CA LEU A 19 -18.22 -31.42 15.89
C LEU A 19 -17.15 -30.36 15.65
N ALA A 20 -16.37 -30.01 16.67
CA ALA A 20 -15.25 -29.08 16.55
C ALA A 20 -14.13 -29.64 15.64
N GLN A 21 -13.88 -30.95 15.68
CA GLN A 21 -12.90 -31.61 14.80
C GLN A 21 -13.40 -31.77 13.36
N SER A 22 -14.71 -31.90 13.18
CA SER A 22 -15.35 -32.08 11.87
C SER A 22 -15.81 -30.75 11.25
N ALA A 23 -15.70 -29.65 11.99
CA ALA A 23 -16.03 -28.33 11.49
C ALA A 23 -15.02 -27.97 10.39
N PRO A 24 -15.47 -27.64 9.17
CA PRO A 24 -14.57 -27.04 8.20
C PRO A 24 -13.99 -25.79 8.84
N ALA A 25 -12.67 -25.60 8.74
CA ALA A 25 -12.09 -24.32 9.11
C ALA A 25 -12.86 -23.22 8.39
N ASP A 26 -13.22 -22.14 9.09
CA ASP A 26 -13.80 -20.92 8.49
C ASP A 26 -12.76 -20.32 7.52
N ALA A 27 -12.64 -20.95 6.35
CA ALA A 27 -11.75 -20.56 5.29
C ALA A 27 -12.59 -19.76 4.30
N THR A 28 -12.93 -18.53 4.69
CA THR A 28 -12.83 -17.44 3.72
C THR A 28 -11.37 -17.05 3.65
N PRO A 29 -10.60 -17.45 2.61
CA PRO A 29 -9.26 -16.95 2.43
C PRO A 29 -9.36 -15.50 1.96
N ILE A 30 -9.37 -14.55 2.90
CA ILE A 30 -9.29 -13.11 2.59
C ILE A 30 -7.82 -12.70 2.33
N SER A 31 -6.86 -13.64 2.38
CA SER A 31 -5.43 -13.29 2.47
C SER A 31 -4.63 -13.24 1.17
N ALA A 32 -5.15 -13.67 0.02
CA ALA A 32 -4.34 -13.64 -1.22
C ALA A 32 -4.37 -12.29 -1.95
N SER A 33 -5.50 -11.57 -1.88
CA SER A 33 -5.69 -10.30 -2.58
C SER A 33 -4.95 -9.13 -1.90
N SER A 34 -5.00 -9.04 -0.57
CA SER A 34 -4.39 -7.91 0.15
C SER A 34 -2.86 -7.88 0.08
N ASP A 35 -2.21 -9.04 0.06
CA ASP A 35 -0.75 -9.12 -0.13
C ASP A 35 -0.34 -8.66 -1.53
N SER A 36 -1.15 -8.98 -2.55
CA SER A 36 -0.92 -8.54 -3.93
C SER A 36 -1.16 -7.03 -4.11
N GLU A 37 -2.15 -6.47 -3.43
CA GLU A 37 -2.44 -5.03 -3.46
C GLU A 37 -1.34 -4.22 -2.78
N MET A 38 -0.83 -4.68 -1.63
CA MET A 38 0.29 -4.04 -0.95
C MET A 38 1.56 -4.09 -1.79
N ALA A 39 1.87 -5.24 -2.39
CA ALA A 39 3.02 -5.36 -3.30
C ALA A 39 2.90 -4.42 -4.52
N ASN A 40 1.70 -4.27 -5.08
CA ASN A 40 1.45 -3.33 -6.18
C ASN A 40 1.67 -1.87 -5.73
N LEU A 41 1.20 -1.51 -4.54
CA LEU A 41 1.42 -0.19 -3.96
C LEU A 41 2.91 0.07 -3.73
N ASP A 42 3.64 -0.87 -3.15
CA ASP A 42 5.09 -0.74 -2.92
C ASP A 42 5.86 -0.57 -4.22
N ASN A 43 5.53 -1.33 -5.25
CA ASN A 43 6.10 -1.18 -6.60
C ASN A 43 5.82 0.21 -7.18
N ALA A 44 4.58 0.71 -7.04
CA ALA A 44 4.21 2.04 -7.51
C ALA A 44 4.96 3.15 -6.75
N LEU A 45 5.11 3.01 -5.43
CA LEU A 45 5.86 3.94 -4.58
C LEU A 45 7.35 3.94 -4.92
N GLU A 46 7.93 2.78 -5.23
CA GLU A 46 9.33 2.68 -5.66
C GLU A 46 9.55 3.31 -7.03
N ALA A 47 8.67 3.05 -8.00
CA ALA A 47 8.70 3.68 -9.31
C ALA A 47 8.59 5.21 -9.20
N TRP A 48 7.65 5.69 -8.40
CA TRP A 48 7.47 7.11 -8.11
C TRP A 48 8.72 7.73 -7.46
N SER A 49 9.32 7.05 -6.49
CA SER A 49 10.55 7.51 -5.82
C SER A 49 11.69 7.66 -6.81
N ARG A 50 11.92 6.67 -7.67
CA ARG A 50 13.00 6.68 -8.66
C ARG A 50 12.81 7.80 -9.68
N ALA A 51 11.61 7.93 -10.23
CA ALA A 51 11.27 8.98 -11.19
C ALA A 51 11.43 10.38 -10.59
N SER A 52 11.00 10.57 -9.34
CA SER A 52 11.11 11.83 -8.61
C SER A 52 12.56 12.24 -8.34
N GLN A 53 13.41 11.29 -7.92
CA GLN A 53 14.84 11.54 -7.72
C GLN A 53 15.53 11.92 -9.02
N GLN A 54 15.23 11.20 -10.11
CA GLN A 54 15.78 11.51 -11.43
C GLN A 54 15.34 12.90 -11.90
N LEU A 55 14.06 13.26 -11.75
CA LEU A 55 13.55 14.59 -12.08
C LEU A 55 14.30 15.70 -11.33
N LEU A 56 14.45 15.55 -10.01
CA LEU A 56 15.17 16.54 -9.20
C LEU A 56 16.63 16.67 -9.64
N GLN A 57 17.29 15.56 -9.95
CA GLN A 57 18.66 15.57 -10.45
C GLN A 57 18.78 16.26 -11.81
N THR A 58 17.88 15.95 -12.75
CA THR A 58 17.86 16.61 -14.07
C THR A 58 17.62 18.11 -13.95
N LEU A 59 16.71 18.53 -13.06
CA LEU A 59 16.46 19.95 -12.81
C LEU A 59 17.68 20.66 -12.21
N GLN A 60 18.41 20.00 -11.30
CA GLN A 60 19.64 20.55 -10.74
C GLN A 60 20.76 20.65 -11.80
N GLN A 61 20.91 19.63 -12.64
CA GLN A 61 21.91 19.60 -13.72
C GLN A 61 21.64 20.61 -14.82
N ALA A 62 20.36 20.86 -15.14
CA ALA A 62 19.98 21.84 -16.13
C ALA A 62 20.31 23.29 -15.69
N GLY A 63 20.47 23.53 -14.39
CA GLY A 63 21.06 24.77 -13.86
C GLY A 63 20.43 26.05 -14.45
N PRO A 64 21.23 27.00 -14.98
CA PRO A 64 20.71 28.24 -15.57
C PRO A 64 19.79 28.04 -16.78
N ALA A 65 19.95 26.95 -17.54
CA ALA A 65 19.13 26.66 -18.72
C ALA A 65 17.64 26.45 -18.35
N VAL A 66 17.36 26.09 -17.10
CA VAL A 66 16.00 26.02 -16.55
C VAL A 66 15.31 27.39 -16.52
N ALA A 67 16.08 28.48 -16.44
CA ALA A 67 15.56 29.84 -16.40
C ALA A 67 15.44 30.49 -17.78
N GLU A 68 16.06 29.91 -18.82
CA GLU A 68 15.97 30.43 -20.18
C GLU A 68 14.53 30.42 -20.68
N GLY A 69 14.05 31.58 -21.15
CA GLY A 69 12.69 31.74 -21.67
C GLY A 69 11.56 31.64 -20.65
N ARG A 70 11.86 31.53 -19.35
CA ARG A 70 10.85 31.44 -18.28
C ARG A 70 10.69 32.74 -17.52
N GLY A 71 9.43 33.10 -17.25
CA GLY A 71 9.09 34.25 -16.42
C GLY A 71 9.19 33.97 -14.92
N PRO A 72 9.20 35.00 -14.05
CA PRO A 72 9.34 34.84 -12.60
C PRO A 72 8.30 33.90 -11.97
N ARG A 73 7.04 33.95 -12.42
CA ARG A 73 5.96 33.08 -11.93
C ARG A 73 6.20 31.60 -12.27
N GLN A 74 6.77 31.31 -13.44
CA GLN A 74 7.07 29.94 -13.86
C GLN A 74 8.24 29.38 -13.07
N LEU A 75 9.26 30.21 -12.79
CA LEU A 75 10.38 29.84 -11.91
C LEU A 75 9.90 29.54 -10.49
N MET A 76 9.02 30.36 -9.93
CA MET A 76 8.42 30.10 -8.61
C MET A 76 7.61 28.80 -8.60
N ALA A 77 6.79 28.55 -9.63
CA ALA A 77 6.02 27.32 -9.74
C ALA A 77 6.93 26.08 -9.80
N LEU A 78 8.04 26.17 -10.53
CA LEU A 78 9.02 25.10 -10.61
C LEU A 78 9.76 24.88 -9.29
N GLY A 79 10.15 25.94 -8.60
CA GLY A 79 10.75 25.84 -7.26
C GLY A 79 9.78 25.21 -6.26
N ALA A 80 8.50 25.60 -6.30
CA ALA A 80 7.46 24.99 -5.50
C ALA A 80 7.29 23.49 -5.82
N LEU A 81 7.30 23.11 -7.11
CA LEU A 81 7.26 21.70 -7.52
C LEU A 81 8.44 20.91 -6.94
N GLN A 82 9.66 21.43 -7.05
CA GLN A 82 10.86 20.78 -6.50
C GLN A 82 10.74 20.56 -4.98
N ALA A 83 10.25 21.58 -4.25
CA ALA A 83 10.04 21.47 -2.81
C ALA A 83 9.00 20.39 -2.46
N HIS A 84 7.85 20.34 -3.16
CA HIS A 84 6.83 19.33 -2.89
C HIS A 84 7.29 17.91 -3.23
N VAL A 85 8.03 17.72 -4.32
CA VAL A 85 8.60 16.42 -4.68
C VAL A 85 9.62 15.97 -3.62
N ALA A 86 10.49 16.87 -3.17
CA ALA A 86 11.45 16.57 -2.10
C ALA A 86 10.75 16.21 -0.78
N MET A 87 9.73 16.96 -0.38
CA MET A 87 8.92 16.65 0.80
C MET A 87 8.20 15.30 0.68
N GLY A 88 7.64 14.98 -0.48
CA GLY A 88 7.02 13.68 -0.73
C GLY A 88 8.02 12.53 -0.59
N LEU A 89 9.25 12.69 -1.10
CA LEU A 89 10.31 11.69 -0.96
C LEU A 89 10.71 11.49 0.51
N GLN A 90 10.79 12.57 1.28
CA GLN A 90 11.05 12.51 2.72
C GLN A 90 9.91 11.78 3.44
N ALA A 91 8.66 12.12 3.15
CA ALA A 91 7.50 11.46 3.73
C ALA A 91 7.47 9.96 3.40
N LEU A 92 7.78 9.58 2.15
CA LEU A 92 7.90 8.18 1.74
C LEU A 92 9.03 7.46 2.46
N ALA A 93 10.18 8.11 2.64
CA ALA A 93 11.28 7.53 3.42
C ALA A 93 10.89 7.30 4.88
N SER A 94 10.13 8.24 5.48
CA SER A 94 9.63 8.12 6.86
C SER A 94 8.48 7.11 7.01
N SER A 95 7.70 6.86 5.96
CA SER A 95 6.60 5.89 5.99
C SER A 95 7.10 4.44 5.87
N ARG A 96 8.31 4.23 5.35
CA ARG A 96 8.94 2.90 5.27
C ARG A 96 9.41 2.49 6.66
N ARG A 97 8.91 1.33 7.14
CA ARG A 97 9.29 0.76 8.44
C ARG A 97 10.79 0.48 8.45
N PRO A 98 11.53 0.81 9.53
CA PRO A 98 12.93 0.42 9.65
C PRO A 98 12.98 -1.12 9.65
N GLN A 99 13.69 -1.69 8.67
CA GLN A 99 14.07 -3.10 8.74
C GLN A 99 15.13 -3.19 9.84
N GLY A 100 14.69 -3.61 11.03
CA GLY A 100 15.53 -4.02 12.15
C GLY A 100 15.69 -5.53 12.16
#